data_AF-A0A3A1NPV4-F1
#
_entry.id   AF-A0A3A1NPV4-F1
#
_cell.length_a   1.000
_cell.length_b   1.000
_cell.length_c   1.000
_cell.angle_alpha   90.00
_cell.angle_beta   90.00
_cell.angle_gamma   90.00
#
_symmetry.space_group_name_H-M   'P 1'
#
loop_
_entity.id
_entity.type
_entity.pdbx_description
1 polymer ?
#
loop_
_entity_poly.entity_id
_entity_poly.type
_entity_poly.pdbx_seq_one_letter_code
_entity_poly.pdbx_strand_id
1 'polypeptide(L)'
;MRLPPRGTHLGQANRPETGYVDADPQRHPTLSLQTGRTIRYGMVRPSTTGAMMVPEWKRRGPMTKPVISVLGVDLGKNSCSVAGLDAAGAVIMRRRMTREGLIKFVSKLPQCVVAMEACCGAHFLARTFQSHGHSVRLMSPEYVQPYVKAQKTDDRDAEAIAEAATRPTMRLVTPKSEAQLDLQILHRARARLVAERTRLTNQLRAVLLERGIILPQRRGPLIRRLDDLMGGDLPISARMLRLLRDLRDEWAELD
;
A
#
# COMPACT_ATOMS: atom_id res chain seq x y z
N MET A 1 0.52 44.63 28.20
CA MET A 1 1.15 43.44 28.81
C MET A 1 1.23 42.41 27.71
N ARG A 2 2.39 41.82 27.42
CA ARG A 2 2.65 40.99 26.22
C ARG A 2 3.08 41.78 24.98
N LEU A 3 3.82 41.04 24.15
CA LEU A 3 4.46 41.32 22.86
C LEU A 3 3.89 42.46 21.99
N PRO A 4 4.75 43.17 21.24
CA PRO A 4 4.33 44.26 20.35
C PRO A 4 3.75 43.77 19.01
N PRO A 5 2.89 44.59 18.36
CA PRO A 5 2.31 44.28 17.05
C PRO A 5 3.33 44.49 15.92
N ARG A 6 3.36 43.54 14.96
CA ARG A 6 4.20 43.61 13.77
C ARG A 6 3.63 44.63 12.78
N GLY A 7 4.46 45.61 12.43
CA GLY A 7 4.17 46.64 11.42
C GLY A 7 4.20 46.09 10.00
N THR A 8 3.26 46.58 9.21
CA THR A 8 3.16 46.50 7.75
C THR A 8 3.91 47.68 7.13
N HIS A 9 4.98 47.43 6.37
CA HIS A 9 5.42 48.34 5.31
C HIS A 9 6.08 47.60 4.15
N LEU A 10 5.72 48.09 2.97
CA LEU A 10 6.13 47.72 1.62
C LEU A 10 7.62 47.94 1.35
N GLY A 11 8.20 47.04 0.55
CA GLY A 11 9.51 47.20 -0.09
C GLY A 11 9.63 46.21 -1.25
N GLN A 12 9.55 46.75 -2.47
CA GLN A 12 9.58 46.05 -3.76
C GLN A 12 10.98 45.48 -4.09
N ALA A 13 11.03 44.30 -4.71
CA ALA A 13 12.17 43.88 -5.54
C ALA A 13 11.76 42.75 -6.53
N ASN A 14 11.64 43.15 -7.80
CA ASN A 14 11.89 42.45 -9.07
C ASN A 14 11.70 40.92 -9.20
N ARG A 15 10.69 40.54 -9.99
CA ARG A 15 10.62 39.29 -10.76
C ARG A 15 11.00 39.59 -12.23
N PRO A 16 11.79 38.74 -12.90
CA PRO A 16 11.99 38.85 -14.34
C PRO A 16 10.80 38.28 -15.12
N GLU A 17 10.29 39.09 -16.03
CA GLU A 17 9.30 38.77 -17.06
C GLU A 17 9.97 37.98 -18.20
N THR A 18 9.34 36.89 -18.64
CA THR A 18 9.62 36.28 -19.96
C THR A 18 8.30 36.16 -20.71
N GLY A 19 8.22 36.97 -21.77
CA GLY A 19 7.04 37.24 -22.58
C GLY A 19 6.49 36.02 -23.30
N TYR A 20 5.17 35.96 -23.25
CA TYR A 20 4.29 35.17 -24.10
C TYR A 20 4.02 36.03 -25.36
N VAL A 21 4.36 35.55 -26.54
CA VAL A 21 4.09 36.24 -27.82
C VAL A 21 2.79 35.73 -28.41
N ASP A 22 1.83 36.66 -28.54
CA ASP A 22 0.54 36.50 -29.19
C ASP A 22 0.67 36.21 -30.69
N ALA A 23 -0.18 35.31 -31.18
CA ALA A 23 -0.37 35.04 -32.61
C ALA A 23 -1.72 35.65 -33.04
N ASP A 24 -1.68 36.72 -33.84
CA ASP A 24 -2.85 37.28 -34.53
C ASP A 24 -2.94 36.69 -35.96
N PRO A 25 -4.08 36.11 -36.38
CA PRO A 25 -4.20 35.37 -37.63
C PRO A 25 -4.80 36.25 -38.73
N GLN A 26 -4.01 36.61 -39.74
CA GLN A 26 -4.50 36.89 -41.09
C GLN A 26 -3.34 37.17 -42.07
N ARG A 27 -3.08 36.22 -42.98
CA ARG A 27 -2.59 36.43 -44.37
C ARG A 27 -2.27 35.09 -45.05
N HIS A 28 -3.11 34.71 -46.02
CA HIS A 28 -2.68 33.90 -47.16
C HIS A 28 -2.02 34.84 -48.18
N PRO A 29 -1.01 34.40 -48.97
CA PRO A 29 -1.34 33.68 -50.21
C PRO A 29 -0.35 32.59 -50.65
N THR A 30 -0.83 31.91 -51.67
CA THR A 30 -0.44 30.70 -52.38
C THR A 30 0.81 30.84 -53.27
N LEU A 31 1.54 29.72 -53.36
CA LEU A 31 2.28 29.15 -54.51
C LEU A 31 3.19 30.05 -55.37
N SER A 32 4.49 29.72 -55.38
CA SER A 32 5.19 29.49 -56.65
C SER A 32 6.24 28.38 -56.50
N LEU A 33 6.12 27.40 -57.41
CA LEU A 33 7.03 26.28 -57.62
C LEU A 33 8.27 26.76 -58.36
N GLN A 34 9.46 26.39 -57.90
CA GLN A 34 10.57 26.06 -58.81
C GLN A 34 11.66 25.20 -58.14
N THR A 35 11.90 24.06 -58.81
CA THR A 35 13.18 23.33 -58.96
C THR A 35 13.78 22.58 -57.77
N GLY A 36 13.50 21.27 -57.71
CA GLY A 36 14.53 20.28 -58.05
C GLY A 36 15.30 19.62 -56.91
N ARG A 37 14.79 18.47 -56.43
CA ARG A 37 15.52 17.21 -56.20
C ARG A 37 14.56 16.13 -55.72
N THR A 38 14.18 15.23 -56.63
CA THR A 38 13.39 14.04 -56.32
C THR A 38 14.25 13.08 -55.50
N ILE A 39 14.02 12.99 -54.19
CA ILE A 39 14.56 11.91 -53.37
C ILE A 39 13.70 10.67 -53.65
N ARG A 40 14.25 9.73 -54.43
CA ARG A 40 13.68 8.39 -54.60
C ARG A 40 13.83 7.63 -53.28
N TYR A 41 12.70 7.22 -52.70
CA TYR A 41 12.67 6.19 -51.65
C TYR A 41 13.12 4.85 -52.27
N GLY A 42 14.40 4.54 -52.15
CA GLY A 42 14.94 3.23 -52.49
C GLY A 42 14.69 2.25 -51.35
N MET A 43 13.81 1.27 -51.56
CA MET A 43 13.84 0.03 -50.79
C MET A 43 15.12 -0.73 -51.14
N VAL A 44 16.11 -0.69 -50.24
CA VAL A 44 17.25 -1.60 -50.29
C VAL A 44 16.78 -2.98 -49.83
N ARG A 45 16.75 -3.95 -50.74
CA ARG A 45 16.58 -5.37 -50.39
C ARG A 45 17.89 -5.89 -49.78
N PRO A 46 17.89 -6.49 -48.59
CA PRO A 46 19.08 -7.17 -48.09
C PRO A 46 19.39 -8.37 -49.00
N SER A 47 20.63 -8.45 -49.47
CA SER A 47 21.15 -9.60 -50.21
C SER A 47 21.20 -10.84 -49.31
N THR A 48 20.56 -11.91 -49.74
CA THR A 48 20.61 -13.23 -49.10
C THR A 48 21.95 -13.92 -49.37
N THR A 49 23.02 -13.48 -48.71
CA THR A 49 24.23 -14.29 -48.55
C THR A 49 24.23 -14.77 -47.10
N GLY A 50 23.70 -15.97 -46.90
CA GLY A 50 23.43 -16.55 -45.59
C GLY A 50 24.71 -16.87 -44.82
N ALA A 51 25.19 -15.92 -44.03
CA ALA A 51 25.81 -16.26 -42.75
C ALA A 51 24.66 -16.53 -41.78
N MET A 52 24.46 -17.81 -41.42
CA MET A 52 23.47 -18.22 -40.43
C MET A 52 23.85 -17.55 -39.09
N MET A 53 23.28 -16.39 -38.79
CA MET A 53 23.46 -15.74 -37.49
C MET A 53 22.84 -16.64 -36.45
N VAL A 54 23.70 -17.37 -35.74
CA VAL A 54 23.30 -18.19 -34.62
C VAL A 54 22.83 -17.22 -33.51
N PRO A 55 21.54 -17.25 -33.12
CA PRO A 55 21.04 -16.35 -32.08
C PRO A 55 21.85 -16.54 -30.80
N GLU A 56 22.13 -15.45 -30.09
CA GLU A 56 23.13 -15.39 -29.01
C GLU A 56 22.94 -16.46 -27.92
N TRP A 57 21.71 -16.92 -27.69
CA TRP A 57 21.38 -18.01 -26.77
C TRP A 57 21.95 -19.38 -27.16
N LYS A 58 22.26 -19.62 -28.44
CA LYS A 58 22.92 -20.85 -28.94
C LYS A 58 24.45 -20.79 -28.85
N ARG A 59 25.05 -19.64 -28.53
CA ARG A 59 26.51 -19.45 -28.41
C ARG A 59 27.03 -19.57 -26.98
N ARG A 60 26.16 -19.73 -25.99
CA ARG A 60 26.57 -19.90 -24.59
C ARG A 60 26.90 -21.37 -24.34
N GLY A 61 28.10 -21.64 -23.81
CA GLY A 61 28.49 -22.93 -23.24
C GLY A 61 27.54 -23.36 -22.10
N PRO A 62 27.81 -24.47 -21.39
CA PRO A 62 26.86 -25.04 -20.43
C PRO A 62 26.38 -23.98 -19.45
N MET A 63 25.12 -23.55 -19.59
CA MET A 63 24.56 -22.48 -18.78
C MET A 63 24.50 -22.98 -17.34
N THR A 64 25.29 -22.36 -16.46
CA THR A 64 25.04 -22.42 -15.03
C THR A 64 23.57 -22.04 -14.82
N LYS A 65 22.82 -22.88 -14.09
CA LYS A 65 21.40 -22.63 -13.84
C LYS A 65 21.24 -21.21 -13.27
N PRO A 66 20.32 -20.40 -13.81
CA PRO A 66 20.16 -19.01 -13.37
C PRO A 66 19.82 -18.99 -11.87
N VAL A 67 20.60 -18.24 -11.09
CA VAL A 67 20.51 -18.18 -9.63
C VAL A 67 19.61 -17.02 -9.22
N ILE A 68 18.64 -17.29 -8.36
CA ILE A 68 17.76 -16.27 -7.79
C ILE A 68 18.53 -15.52 -6.71
N SER A 69 18.82 -14.24 -6.95
CA SER A 69 19.46 -13.34 -5.98
C SER A 69 18.42 -12.60 -5.15
N VAL A 70 17.30 -12.20 -5.76
CA VAL A 70 16.16 -11.56 -5.08
C VAL A 70 14.87 -12.26 -5.48
N LEU A 71 14.07 -12.67 -4.51
CA LEU A 71 12.74 -13.24 -4.71
C LEU A 71 11.70 -12.26 -4.18
N GLY A 72 10.96 -11.61 -5.06
CA GLY A 72 9.76 -10.85 -4.68
C GLY A 72 8.57 -11.79 -4.52
N VAL A 73 7.81 -11.60 -3.46
CA VAL A 73 6.59 -12.37 -3.17
C VAL A 73 5.45 -11.41 -2.92
N ASP A 74 4.44 -11.49 -3.77
CA ASP A 74 3.14 -10.91 -3.52
C ASP A 74 2.22 -11.94 -2.82
N LEU A 75 1.69 -11.57 -1.66
CA LEU A 75 1.00 -12.48 -0.74
C LEU A 75 -0.51 -12.38 -0.91
N GLY A 76 -1.11 -13.41 -1.52
CA GLY A 76 -2.55 -13.61 -1.50
C GLY A 76 -3.02 -14.55 -0.38
N LYS A 77 -4.34 -14.63 -0.20
CA LYS A 77 -4.96 -15.50 0.83
C LYS A 77 -4.63 -16.98 0.61
N ASN A 78 -4.81 -17.46 -0.63
CA ASN A 78 -4.68 -18.88 -1.03
C ASN A 78 -3.59 -19.12 -2.09
N SER A 79 -3.16 -18.07 -2.80
CA SER A 79 -2.15 -18.13 -3.85
C SER A 79 -1.20 -16.94 -3.67
N CYS A 80 0.10 -17.19 -3.78
CA CYS A 80 1.13 -16.17 -3.76
C CYS A 80 1.78 -16.12 -5.15
N SER A 81 1.97 -14.92 -5.69
CA SER A 81 2.76 -14.69 -6.89
C SER A 81 4.20 -14.43 -6.50
N VAL A 82 5.14 -15.02 -7.25
CA VAL A 82 6.57 -14.85 -7.00
C VAL A 82 7.31 -14.46 -8.28
N ALA A 83 8.28 -13.56 -8.12
CA ALA A 83 9.20 -13.14 -9.16
C ALA A 83 10.64 -13.29 -8.67
N GLY A 84 11.45 -14.07 -9.38
CA GLY A 84 12.87 -14.25 -9.10
C GLY A 84 13.71 -13.37 -10.01
N LEU A 85 14.57 -12.54 -9.43
CA LEU A 85 15.59 -11.75 -10.12
C LEU A 85 16.97 -12.38 -9.96
N ASP A 86 17.78 -12.31 -11.00
CA ASP A 86 19.22 -12.58 -10.90
C ASP A 86 19.98 -11.39 -10.28
N ALA A 87 21.31 -11.50 -10.21
CA ALA A 87 22.17 -10.46 -9.64
C ALA A 87 22.18 -9.15 -10.46
N ALA A 88 21.84 -9.21 -11.75
CA ALA A 88 21.71 -8.04 -12.62
C ALA A 88 20.31 -7.40 -12.54
N GLY A 89 19.38 -8.00 -11.78
CA GLY A 89 18.00 -7.54 -11.67
C GLY A 89 17.10 -8.03 -12.80
N ALA A 90 17.56 -8.94 -13.66
CA ALA A 90 16.74 -9.51 -14.72
C ALA A 90 15.79 -10.58 -14.15
N VAL A 91 14.53 -10.55 -14.59
CA VAL A 91 13.53 -11.53 -14.14
C VAL A 91 13.80 -12.89 -14.79
N ILE A 92 14.21 -13.86 -13.98
CA ILE A 92 14.52 -15.24 -14.42
C ILE A 92 13.42 -16.24 -14.06
N MET A 93 12.47 -15.86 -13.20
CA MET A 93 11.36 -16.72 -12.81
C MET A 93 10.10 -15.91 -12.50
N ARG A 94 8.95 -16.42 -12.93
CA ARG A 94 7.63 -16.03 -12.42
C ARG A 94 6.83 -17.27 -12.13
N ARG A 95 6.16 -17.34 -10.98
CA ARG A 95 5.34 -18.49 -10.64
C ARG A 95 4.24 -18.11 -9.66
N ARG A 96 3.12 -18.85 -9.69
CA ARG A 96 2.13 -18.85 -8.62
C ARG A 96 2.21 -20.15 -7.84
N MET A 97 2.04 -20.07 -6.53
CA MET A 97 2.09 -21.22 -5.64
C MET A 97 1.25 -20.98 -4.39
N THR A 98 0.82 -22.06 -3.74
CA THR A 98 0.20 -21.94 -2.41
C THR A 98 1.24 -21.50 -1.38
N ARG A 99 0.79 -21.05 -0.21
CA ARG A 99 1.69 -20.62 0.87
C ARG A 99 2.62 -21.76 1.33
N GLU A 100 2.09 -22.97 1.44
CA GLU A 100 2.86 -24.17 1.82
C GLU A 100 3.87 -24.52 0.71
N GLY A 101 3.46 -24.37 -0.55
CA GLY A 101 4.33 -24.53 -1.71
C GLY A 101 5.47 -23.51 -1.71
N LEU A 102 5.20 -22.26 -1.34
CA LEU A 102 6.19 -21.20 -1.19
C LEU A 102 7.22 -21.53 -0.12
N ILE A 103 6.78 -21.96 1.07
CA ILE A 103 7.70 -22.32 2.15
C ILE A 103 8.64 -23.46 1.71
N LYS A 104 8.08 -24.51 1.08
CA LYS A 104 8.88 -25.65 0.55
C LYS A 104 9.78 -25.27 -0.61
N PHE A 105 9.40 -24.27 -1.40
CA PHE A 105 10.20 -23.77 -2.51
C PHE A 105 11.39 -22.97 -1.97
N VAL A 106 11.13 -21.99 -1.10
CA VAL A 106 12.16 -21.14 -0.50
C VAL A 106 13.17 -21.96 0.30
N SER A 107 12.73 -22.98 1.06
CA SER A 107 13.63 -23.84 1.84
C SER A 107 14.63 -24.64 0.99
N LYS A 108 14.43 -24.74 -0.34
CA LYS A 108 15.32 -25.44 -1.28
C LYS A 108 16.17 -24.47 -2.10
N LEU A 109 15.92 -23.17 -2.01
CA LEU A 109 16.71 -22.18 -2.72
C LEU A 109 18.05 -21.97 -2.01
N PRO A 110 19.12 -21.66 -2.77
CA PRO A 110 20.30 -21.04 -2.19
C PRO A 110 19.91 -19.76 -1.42
N GLN A 111 20.74 -19.36 -0.45
CA GLN A 111 20.52 -18.13 0.30
C GLN A 111 20.37 -16.94 -0.66
N CYS A 112 19.29 -16.18 -0.47
CA CYS A 112 18.92 -15.06 -1.33
C CYS A 112 18.16 -14.01 -0.52
N VAL A 113 17.88 -12.86 -1.13
CA VAL A 113 16.99 -11.87 -0.54
C VAL A 113 15.55 -12.26 -0.83
N VAL A 114 14.70 -12.37 0.18
CA VAL A 114 13.26 -12.57 0.00
C VAL A 114 12.53 -11.29 0.38
N ALA A 115 11.87 -10.68 -0.60
CA ALA A 115 11.19 -9.40 -0.47
C ALA A 115 9.68 -9.58 -0.45
N MET A 116 8.99 -8.91 0.48
CA MET A 116 7.53 -8.95 0.61
C MET A 116 6.99 -7.60 1.05
N GLU A 117 5.73 -7.30 0.73
CA GLU A 117 5.01 -6.24 1.41
C GLU A 117 4.73 -6.61 2.88
N ALA A 118 4.75 -5.61 3.75
CA ALA A 118 4.40 -5.75 5.16
C ALA A 118 2.88 -5.84 5.33
N CYS A 119 2.31 -6.96 4.90
CA CYS A 119 0.88 -7.24 4.96
C CYS A 119 0.55 -8.39 5.93
N CYS A 120 -0.73 -8.77 6.00
CA CYS A 120 -1.18 -9.89 6.82
C CYS A 120 -0.46 -11.20 6.42
N GLY A 121 0.15 -11.87 7.39
CA GLY A 121 0.90 -13.11 7.17
C GLY A 121 2.38 -12.91 6.76
N ALA A 122 2.79 -11.71 6.34
CA ALA A 122 4.18 -11.43 5.95
C ALA A 122 5.16 -11.62 7.11
N HIS A 123 4.77 -11.25 8.34
CA HIS A 123 5.63 -11.40 9.52
C HIS A 123 5.91 -12.87 9.86
N PHE A 124 4.92 -13.76 9.71
CA PHE A 124 5.11 -15.20 9.89
C PHE A 124 6.09 -15.74 8.85
N LEU A 125 5.84 -15.47 7.57
CA LEU A 125 6.71 -15.92 6.48
C LEU A 125 8.12 -15.34 6.59
N ALA A 126 8.26 -14.10 7.04
CA ALA A 126 9.56 -13.48 7.25
C ALA A 126 10.41 -14.27 8.25
N ARG A 127 9.84 -14.62 9.41
CA ARG A 127 10.56 -15.44 10.39
C ARG A 127 10.90 -16.83 9.83
N THR A 128 9.97 -17.45 9.12
CA THR A 128 10.17 -18.77 8.49
C THR A 128 11.28 -18.75 7.43
N PHE A 129 11.37 -17.70 6.62
CA PHE A 129 12.43 -17.58 5.61
C PHE A 129 13.78 -17.20 6.24
N GLN A 130 13.76 -16.40 7.31
CA GLN A 130 14.96 -16.12 8.12
C GLN A 130 15.52 -17.40 8.76
N SER A 131 14.67 -18.30 9.28
CA SER A 131 15.12 -19.58 9.84
C SER A 131 15.72 -20.53 8.81
N HIS A 132 15.38 -20.36 7.52
CA HIS A 132 16.03 -21.05 6.40
C HIS A 132 17.32 -20.36 5.91
N GLY A 133 17.75 -19.26 6.56
CA GLY A 133 18.99 -18.54 6.25
C GLY A 133 18.86 -17.46 5.17
N HIS A 134 17.65 -17.08 4.75
CA HIS A 134 17.45 -16.01 3.78
C HIS A 134 17.45 -14.63 4.44
N SER A 135 17.92 -13.63 3.68
CA SER A 135 17.80 -12.23 4.07
C SER A 135 16.42 -11.70 3.71
N VAL A 136 15.55 -11.46 4.69
CA VAL A 136 14.18 -11.00 4.41
C VAL A 136 14.08 -9.48 4.44
N ARG A 137 13.42 -8.90 3.43
CA ARG A 137 13.12 -7.47 3.31
C ARG A 137 11.61 -7.27 3.27
N LEU A 138 11.03 -6.78 4.37
CA LEU A 138 9.63 -6.33 4.39
C LEU A 138 9.57 -4.84 4.04
N MET A 139 8.61 -4.42 3.23
CA MET A 139 8.44 -3.01 2.82
C MET A 139 7.00 -2.55 3.01
N SER A 140 6.80 -1.25 3.26
CA SER A 140 5.45 -0.66 3.21
C SER A 140 4.93 -0.70 1.78
N PRO A 141 3.62 -1.00 1.55
CA PRO A 141 3.02 -0.90 0.21
C PRO A 141 3.26 0.47 -0.46
N GLU A 142 3.32 1.55 0.33
CA GLU A 142 3.61 2.91 -0.15
C GLU A 142 4.99 3.02 -0.83
N TYR A 143 5.97 2.22 -0.40
CA TYR A 143 7.30 2.21 -1.00
C TYR A 143 7.42 1.26 -2.20
N VAL A 144 6.51 0.31 -2.33
CA VAL A 144 6.45 -0.62 -3.47
C VAL A 144 5.65 -0.01 -4.63
N GLN A 145 4.61 0.77 -4.33
CA GLN A 145 3.70 1.36 -5.30
C GLN A 145 4.39 2.05 -6.51
N PRO A 146 5.49 2.82 -6.35
CA PRO A 146 6.17 3.45 -7.49
C PRO A 146 6.79 2.46 -8.49
N TYR A 147 6.98 1.19 -8.11
CA TYR A 147 7.56 0.14 -8.96
C TYR A 147 6.49 -0.68 -9.68
N VAL A 148 5.20 -0.50 -9.35
CA VAL A 148 4.10 -1.21 -9.98
C VAL A 148 3.85 -0.64 -11.38
N LYS A 149 3.91 -1.51 -12.39
CA LYS A 149 3.69 -1.14 -13.80
C LYS A 149 2.19 -0.85 -14.06
N ALA A 150 1.89 0.03 -15.01
CA ALA A 150 0.57 0.65 -15.23
C ALA A 150 -0.66 -0.28 -15.22
N GLN A 151 -0.52 -1.55 -15.60
CA GLN A 151 -1.59 -2.55 -15.47
C GLN A 151 -1.26 -3.51 -14.32
N LYS A 152 -1.98 -3.36 -13.20
CA LYS A 152 -1.79 -4.17 -11.99
C LYS A 152 -2.14 -5.64 -12.24
N THR A 153 -1.21 -6.53 -11.89
CA THR A 153 -1.42 -7.97 -11.80
C THR A 153 -0.54 -8.52 -10.68
N ASP A 154 -0.98 -9.56 -9.98
CA ASP A 154 -0.20 -10.17 -8.87
C ASP A 154 1.24 -10.54 -9.28
N ASP A 155 1.44 -10.96 -10.53
CA ASP A 155 2.77 -11.30 -11.05
C ASP A 155 3.66 -10.06 -11.27
N ARG A 156 3.06 -8.93 -11.67
CA ARG A 156 3.75 -7.64 -11.80
C ARG A 156 3.99 -6.99 -10.44
N ASP A 157 3.11 -7.22 -9.48
CA ASP A 157 3.28 -6.76 -8.10
C ASP A 157 4.45 -7.52 -7.46
N ALA A 158 4.56 -8.84 -7.66
CA ALA A 158 5.71 -9.62 -7.23
C ALA A 158 7.04 -9.13 -7.85
N GLU A 159 7.04 -8.77 -9.14
CA GLU A 159 8.21 -8.14 -9.78
C GLU A 159 8.55 -6.78 -9.16
N ALA A 160 7.54 -5.93 -8.95
CA ALA A 160 7.70 -4.60 -8.37
C ALA A 160 8.31 -4.70 -6.96
N ILE A 161 7.85 -5.66 -6.16
CA ILE A 161 8.42 -5.97 -4.83
C ILE A 161 9.89 -6.39 -4.96
N ALA A 162 10.22 -7.27 -5.90
CA ALA A 162 11.59 -7.70 -6.11
C ALA A 162 12.50 -6.54 -6.54
N GLU A 163 12.02 -5.70 -7.46
CA GLU A 163 12.74 -4.53 -7.97
C GLU A 163 12.94 -3.47 -6.88
N ALA A 164 11.89 -3.13 -6.13
CA ALA A 164 11.92 -2.19 -5.02
C ALA A 164 12.97 -2.62 -3.99
N ALA A 165 13.01 -3.91 -3.66
CA ALA A 165 13.97 -4.45 -2.71
C ALA A 165 15.43 -4.32 -3.14
N THR A 166 15.75 -4.14 -4.43
CA THR A 166 17.14 -3.92 -4.88
C THR A 166 17.70 -2.56 -4.51
N ARG A 167 16.84 -1.59 -4.17
CA ARG A 167 17.28 -0.21 -3.93
C ARG A 167 18.06 -0.10 -2.61
N PRO A 168 19.26 0.51 -2.62
CA PRO A 168 20.09 0.60 -1.42
C PRO A 168 19.50 1.50 -0.34
N THR A 169 18.69 2.50 -0.72
CA THR A 169 18.03 3.44 0.18
C THR A 169 16.65 2.99 0.63
N MET A 170 16.25 1.74 0.32
CA MET A 170 14.91 1.25 0.64
C MET A 170 14.68 1.17 2.15
N ARG A 171 13.55 1.72 2.61
CA ARG A 171 13.16 1.66 4.01
C ARG A 171 12.44 0.34 4.30
N LEU A 172 13.07 -0.48 5.14
CA LEU A 172 12.55 -1.79 5.52
C LEU A 172 11.74 -1.73 6.81
N VAL A 173 10.74 -2.60 6.89
CA VAL A 173 9.97 -2.89 8.09
C VAL A 173 10.62 -4.07 8.80
N THR A 174 10.91 -3.93 10.09
CA THR A 174 11.47 -5.03 10.88
C THR A 174 10.40 -6.13 11.05
N PRO A 175 10.73 -7.41 10.75
CA PRO A 175 9.86 -8.54 11.09
C PRO A 175 9.58 -8.55 12.60
N LYS A 176 8.31 -8.61 12.98
CA LYS A 176 7.91 -8.66 14.38
C LYS A 176 8.03 -10.08 14.93
N SER A 177 8.42 -10.20 16.20
CA SER A 177 8.31 -11.44 16.96
C SER A 177 6.84 -11.78 17.23
N GLU A 178 6.59 -13.01 17.69
CA GLU A 178 5.24 -13.45 18.06
C GLU A 178 4.69 -12.63 19.22
N ALA A 179 5.47 -12.47 20.29
CA ALA A 179 5.11 -11.61 21.43
C ALA A 179 4.79 -10.15 21.02
N GLN A 180 5.53 -9.58 20.06
CA GLN A 180 5.23 -8.23 19.55
C GLN A 180 3.90 -8.17 18.77
N LEU A 181 3.59 -9.22 18.01
CA LEU A 181 2.30 -9.33 17.31
C LEU A 181 1.16 -9.52 18.30
N ASP A 182 1.34 -10.35 19.32
CA ASP A 182 0.34 -10.59 20.37
C ASP A 182 0.03 -9.30 21.12
N LEU A 183 1.05 -8.55 21.53
CA LEU A 183 0.88 -7.23 22.14
C LEU A 183 0.11 -6.28 21.22
N GLN A 184 0.45 -6.23 19.92
CA GLN A 184 -0.27 -5.41 18.96
C GLN A 184 -1.75 -5.81 18.83
N ILE A 185 -2.04 -7.12 18.83
CA ILE A 185 -3.41 -7.65 18.78
C ILE A 185 -4.18 -7.27 20.04
N LEU A 186 -3.58 -7.43 21.23
CA LEU A 186 -4.18 -7.02 22.50
C LEU A 186 -4.48 -5.53 22.54
N HIS A 187 -3.57 -4.68 22.06
CA HIS A 187 -3.81 -3.24 21.96
C HIS A 187 -4.97 -2.90 21.02
N ARG A 188 -5.06 -3.57 19.86
CA ARG A 188 -6.19 -3.39 18.93
C ARG A 188 -7.51 -3.88 19.53
N ALA A 189 -7.50 -5.01 20.22
CA ALA A 189 -8.67 -5.55 20.91
C ALA A 189 -9.18 -4.57 21.98
N ARG A 190 -8.27 -4.04 22.80
CA ARG A 190 -8.59 -2.99 23.79
C ARG A 190 -9.14 -1.73 23.12
N ALA A 191 -8.49 -1.24 22.07
CA ALA A 191 -8.93 -0.05 21.35
C ALA A 191 -10.35 -0.23 20.77
N ARG A 192 -10.66 -1.41 20.22
CA ARG A 192 -12.01 -1.77 19.77
C ARG A 192 -13.02 -1.67 20.92
N LEU A 193 -12.74 -2.29 22.07
CA LEU A 193 -13.66 -2.26 23.22
C LEU A 193 -13.87 -0.83 23.76
N VAL A 194 -12.81 -0.01 23.79
CA VAL A 194 -12.91 1.40 24.21
C VAL A 194 -13.77 2.21 23.23
N ALA A 195 -13.56 2.01 21.92
CA ALA A 195 -14.37 2.65 20.89
C ALA A 195 -15.84 2.22 20.98
N GLU A 196 -16.09 0.94 21.21
CA GLU A 196 -17.43 0.37 21.33
C GLU A 196 -18.19 0.91 22.54
N ARG A 197 -17.55 0.92 23.72
CA ARG A 197 -18.09 1.55 24.93
C ARG A 197 -18.45 3.02 24.68
N THR A 198 -17.57 3.74 23.98
CA THR A 198 -17.79 5.16 23.66
C THR A 198 -18.97 5.34 22.70
N ARG A 199 -19.09 4.47 21.68
CA ARG A 199 -20.20 4.43 20.72
C ARG A 199 -21.53 4.23 21.44
N LEU A 200 -21.63 3.19 22.28
CA LEU A 200 -22.83 2.88 23.06
C LEU A 200 -23.20 4.01 24.02
N THR A 201 -22.20 4.57 24.72
CA THR A 201 -22.41 5.73 25.61
C THR A 201 -22.99 6.94 24.85
N ASN A 202 -22.45 7.23 23.67
CA ASN A 202 -22.92 8.34 22.84
C ASN A 202 -24.32 8.07 22.27
N GLN A 203 -24.62 6.82 21.93
CA GLN A 203 -25.94 6.41 21.47
C GLN A 203 -26.99 6.55 22.58
N LEU A 204 -26.70 6.06 23.79
CA LEU A 204 -27.56 6.24 24.98
C LEU A 204 -27.85 7.72 25.26
N ARG A 205 -26.79 8.56 25.20
CA ARG A 205 -26.93 10.02 25.35
C ARG A 205 -27.84 10.63 24.30
N ALA A 206 -27.64 10.30 23.03
CA ALA A 206 -28.44 10.84 21.94
C ALA A 206 -29.93 10.46 22.09
N VAL A 207 -30.22 9.18 22.34
CA VAL A 207 -31.60 8.69 22.47
C VAL A 207 -32.33 9.35 23.64
N LEU A 208 -31.67 9.52 24.79
CA LEU A 208 -32.29 10.14 25.96
C LEU A 208 -32.40 11.67 25.83
N LEU A 209 -31.49 12.30 25.09
CA LEU A 209 -31.55 13.74 24.82
C LEU A 209 -32.77 14.12 23.98
N GLU A 210 -33.22 13.26 23.05
CA GLU A 210 -34.49 13.39 22.33
C GLU A 210 -35.74 13.43 23.24
N ARG A 211 -35.56 13.13 24.54
CA ARG A 211 -36.60 13.18 25.58
C ARG A 211 -36.29 14.21 26.65
N GLY A 212 -35.33 15.11 26.40
CA GLY A 212 -34.87 16.12 27.35
C GLY A 212 -34.06 15.56 28.52
N ILE A 213 -33.69 14.27 28.49
CA ILE A 213 -32.96 13.62 29.57
C ILE A 213 -31.45 13.72 29.27
N ILE A 214 -30.75 14.50 30.08
CA ILE A 214 -29.30 14.68 29.97
C ILE A 214 -28.59 13.64 30.84
N LEU A 215 -27.74 12.81 30.23
CA LEU A 215 -26.86 11.91 30.97
C LEU A 215 -25.53 12.57 31.35
N PRO A 216 -24.97 12.27 32.55
CA PRO A 216 -23.68 12.77 32.97
C PRO A 216 -22.52 12.42 32.02
N GLN A 217 -21.48 13.26 32.01
CA GLN A 217 -20.26 13.01 31.23
C GLN A 217 -19.40 11.88 31.80
N ARG A 218 -19.29 11.78 33.14
CA ARG A 218 -18.44 10.82 33.82
C ARG A 218 -19.10 9.44 33.94
N ARG A 219 -18.32 8.37 33.79
CA ARG A 219 -18.79 6.96 33.82
C ARG A 219 -19.59 6.61 35.08
N GLY A 220 -19.03 6.81 36.28
CA GLY A 220 -19.71 6.46 37.53
C GLY A 220 -21.09 7.12 37.72
N PRO A 221 -21.22 8.45 37.54
CA PRO A 221 -22.53 9.12 37.55
C PRO A 221 -23.46 8.70 36.39
N LEU A 222 -22.92 8.39 35.22
CA LEU A 222 -23.71 7.91 34.08
C LEU A 222 -24.38 6.56 34.39
N ILE A 223 -23.64 5.61 34.96
CA ILE A 223 -24.18 4.29 35.36
C ILE A 223 -25.34 4.48 36.33
N ARG A 224 -25.12 5.22 37.42
CA ARG A 224 -26.16 5.49 38.43
C ARG A 224 -27.41 6.11 37.81
N ARG A 225 -27.23 7.11 36.94
CA ARG A 225 -28.36 7.76 36.27
C ARG A 225 -29.10 6.80 35.35
N LEU A 226 -28.42 5.90 34.63
CA LEU A 226 -29.07 4.91 33.79
C LEU A 226 -29.88 3.90 34.61
N ASP A 227 -29.33 3.44 35.74
CA ASP A 227 -30.02 2.51 36.63
C ASP A 227 -31.30 3.14 37.22
N ASP A 228 -31.22 4.39 37.68
CA ASP A 228 -32.37 5.15 38.18
C ASP A 228 -33.46 5.27 37.11
N LEU A 229 -33.07 5.59 35.86
CA LEU A 229 -34.00 5.75 34.75
C LEU A 229 -34.66 4.43 34.36
N MET A 230 -33.96 3.30 34.49
CA MET A 230 -34.51 1.98 34.15
C MET A 230 -35.38 1.36 35.24
N GLY A 231 -35.25 1.79 36.49
CA GLY A 231 -36.14 1.42 37.58
C GLY A 231 -37.38 2.32 37.71
N GLY A 232 -37.40 3.47 37.03
CA GLY A 232 -38.50 4.43 37.06
C GLY A 232 -39.48 4.32 35.89
N ASP A 233 -40.55 5.10 35.95
CA ASP A 233 -41.51 5.24 34.86
C ASP A 233 -41.04 6.37 33.92
N LEU A 234 -40.66 6.00 32.69
CA LEU A 234 -40.16 6.93 31.68
C LEU A 234 -41.25 7.17 30.63
N PRO A 235 -41.55 8.42 30.23
CA PRO A 235 -42.54 8.73 29.20
C PRO A 235 -41.99 8.45 27.79
N ILE A 236 -41.65 7.19 27.51
CA ILE A 236 -41.13 6.70 26.24
C ILE A 236 -41.86 5.44 25.82
N SER A 237 -41.93 5.19 24.51
CA SER A 237 -42.63 4.02 24.00
C SER A 237 -41.96 2.71 24.44
N ALA A 238 -42.74 1.63 24.55
CA ALA A 238 -42.24 0.31 24.90
C ALA A 238 -41.12 -0.19 23.96
N ARG A 239 -41.16 0.21 22.68
CA ARG A 239 -40.10 -0.10 21.71
C ARG A 239 -38.79 0.61 22.06
N MET A 240 -38.86 1.86 22.48
CA MET A 240 -37.69 2.63 22.88
C MET A 240 -37.10 2.12 24.20
N LEU A 241 -37.95 1.72 25.15
CA LEU A 241 -37.51 1.08 26.39
C LEU A 241 -36.72 -0.20 26.12
N ARG A 242 -37.20 -1.06 25.20
CA ARG A 242 -36.45 -2.25 24.79
C ARG A 242 -35.08 -1.90 24.22
N LEU A 243 -35.02 -0.96 23.28
CA LEU A 243 -33.74 -0.52 22.71
C LEU A 243 -32.77 0.02 23.79
N LEU A 244 -33.26 0.82 24.74
CA LEU A 244 -32.42 1.35 25.82
C LEU A 244 -31.91 0.24 26.75
N ARG A 245 -32.71 -0.80 27.00
CA ARG A 245 -32.29 -1.99 27.74
C ARG A 245 -31.20 -2.74 26.98
N ASP A 246 -31.43 -3.03 25.70
CA ASP A 246 -30.45 -3.73 24.86
C ASP A 246 -29.10 -2.97 24.82
N LEU A 247 -29.15 -1.64 24.65
CA LEU A 247 -27.95 -0.79 24.64
C LEU A 247 -27.23 -0.74 26.00
N ARG A 248 -27.98 -0.78 27.12
CA ARG A 248 -27.38 -0.86 28.45
C ARG A 248 -26.74 -2.23 28.68
N ASP A 249 -27.43 -3.30 28.31
CA ASP A 249 -26.95 -4.66 28.54
C ASP A 249 -25.67 -4.91 27.72
N GLU A 250 -25.65 -4.51 26.44
CA GLU A 250 -24.44 -4.54 25.61
C GLU A 250 -23.32 -3.67 26.21
N TRP A 251 -23.65 -2.50 26.75
CA TRP A 251 -22.67 -1.63 27.38
C TRP A 251 -22.11 -2.25 28.69
N ALA A 252 -22.96 -2.92 29.48
CA ALA A 252 -22.60 -3.57 30.73
C ALA A 252 -21.70 -4.79 30.52
N GLU A 253 -21.88 -5.54 29.43
CA GLU A 253 -20.99 -6.65 29.05
C GLU A 253 -19.56 -6.19 28.73
N LEU A 254 -19.38 -4.93 28.31
CA LEU A 254 -18.06 -4.36 28.01
C LEU A 254 -17.34 -3.78 29.22
N ASP A 255 -18.00 -3.75 30.39
CA ASP A 255 -17.61 -2.93 31.55
C ASP A 255 -17.06 -3.68 32.76
#